data_AF-A0A0F3HAD5-F1
#
_entry.id   AF-A0A0F3HAD5-F1
#
_cell.length_a   1.000
_cell.length_b   1.000
_cell.length_c   1.000
_cell.angle_alpha   90.00
_cell.angle_beta   90.00
_cell.angle_gamma   90.00
#
_symmetry.space_group_name_H-M   'P 1'
#
loop_
_entity.id
_entity.type
_entity.pdbx_description
1 polymer ?
#
loop_
_entity_poly.entity_id
_entity_poly.type
_entity_poly.pdbx_seq_one_letter_code
_entity_poly.pdbx_strand_id
1 'polypeptide(L)' 'MQIFFMILLIILSVSLIITVTLQPRQIQIFSSDATSNIGRTSYWASQTLLKGLTLGLSSALFVVLLVMMVISYH' A
#
# COMPACT_ATOMS: atom_id res chain seq x y z
N MET A 1 -26.69 1.37 -7.73
CA MET A 1 -25.70 1.77 -6.71
C MET A 1 -24.65 0.70 -6.43
N GLN A 2 -25.02 -0.56 -6.16
CA GLN A 2 -24.03 -1.64 -5.88
C GLN A 2 -23.03 -1.92 -7.02
N ILE A 3 -23.48 -1.96 -8.29
CA ILE A 3 -22.61 -2.21 -9.45
C ILE A 3 -21.49 -1.17 -9.57
N PHE A 4 -21.77 0.10 -9.29
CA PHE A 4 -20.77 1.17 -9.34
C PHE A 4 -19.66 0.92 -8.33
N PHE A 5 -20.01 0.61 -7.08
CA PHE A 5 -19.03 0.29 -6.06
C PHE A 5 -18.27 -1.00 -6.34
N MET A 6 -18.90 -1.99 -6.98
CA MET A 6 -18.23 -3.23 -7.36
C MET A 6 -17.13 -2.95 -8.39
N ILE A 7 -17.43 -2.14 -9.41
CA ILE A 7 -16.44 -1.69 -10.40
C ILE A 7 -15.32 -0.89 -9.73
N LEU A 8 -15.67 0.03 -8.83
CA LEU A 8 -14.72 0.85 -8.08
C LEU A 8 -13.77 -0.02 -7.23
N LEU A 9 -14.30 -1.03 -6.54
CA LEU A 9 -13.53 -1.97 -5.73
C LEU A 9 -12.55 -2.79 -6.57
N ILE A 10 -12.97 -3.24 -7.76
CA ILE A 10 -12.10 -3.97 -8.69
C ILE A 10 -10.92 -3.09 -9.12
N ILE A 11 -11.20 -1.85 -9.54
CA ILE A 11 -10.16 -0.91 -10.00
C ILE A 11 -9.17 -0.62 -8.86
N LEU A 12 -9.67 -0.29 -7.67
CA LEU A 12 -8.83 -0.01 -6.51
C LEU A 12 -7.99 -1.22 -6.10
N SER A 13 -8.58 -2.43 -6.12
CA SER A 13 -7.88 -3.67 -5.76
C SER A 13 -6.76 -3.99 -6.74
N VAL A 14 -7.03 -3.89 -8.05
CA VAL A 14 -6.01 -4.10 -9.09
C VAL A 14 -4.88 -3.09 -8.96
N SER A 15 -5.20 -1.81 -8.74
CA SER A 15 -4.20 -0.76 -8.53
C SER A 15 -3.36 -1.01 -7.27
N LEU A 16 -3.98 -1.47 -6.18
CA LEU A 16 -3.27 -1.83 -4.95
C LEU A 16 -2.32 -3.00 -5.17
N ILE A 17 -2.75 -4.05 -5.88
CA ILE A 17 -1.89 -5.20 -6.21
C ILE A 17 -0.67 -4.74 -7.00
N ILE A 18 -0.86 -3.94 -8.04
CA ILE A 18 0.25 -3.42 -8.87
C ILE A 18 1.21 -2.58 -8.03
N THR A 19 0.70 -1.69 -7.18
CA THR A 19 1.57 -0.84 -6.36
C THR A 19 2.32 -1.66 -5.31
N VAL A 20 1.70 -2.64 -4.67
CA VAL A 20 2.34 -3.53 -3.68
C VAL A 20 3.39 -4.42 -4.32
N THR A 21 3.18 -4.94 -5.53
CA THR A 21 4.19 -5.76 -6.21
C THR A 21 5.40 -4.95 -6.65
N LEU A 22 5.23 -3.67 -6.95
CA LEU A 22 6.30 -2.73 -7.28
C LEU A 22 7.05 -2.23 -6.04
N GLN A 23 6.52 -2.42 -4.82
CA GLN A 23 7.23 -1.99 -3.62
C GLN A 23 8.56 -2.75 -3.48
N PRO A 24 9.66 -2.04 -3.16
CA PRO A 24 10.94 -2.68 -2.95
C PRO A 24 10.81 -3.57 -1.72
N ARG A 25 11.01 -4.89 -1.88
CA ARG A 25 11.06 -5.79 -0.72
C ARG A 25 12.27 -5.40 0.13
N GLN A 26 12.04 -5.12 1.41
CA GLN A 26 13.12 -4.88 2.35
C GLN A 26 13.94 -6.15 2.48
N ILE A 27 15.02 -6.26 1.70
CA ILE A 27 16.03 -7.30 1.88
C ILE A 27 16.75 -6.93 3.17
N GLN A 28 16.41 -7.62 4.26
CA GLN A 28 17.07 -7.44 5.54
C GLN A 28 18.51 -7.97 5.40
N ILE A 29 19.45 -7.05 5.19
CA ILE A 29 20.87 -7.37 5.21
C ILE A 29 21.22 -7.49 6.70
N PHE A 30 21.28 -8.72 7.19
CA PHE A 30 21.91 -9.03 8.48
C PHE A 30 23.43 -8.89 8.31
N SER A 31 23.92 -7.66 8.20
CA SER A 31 25.34 -7.40 8.35
C SER A 31 25.68 -7.44 9.83
N SER A 32 26.53 -8.39 10.23
CA SER A 32 27.10 -8.47 11.59
C SER A 32 28.01 -7.27 11.93
N ASP A 33 28.31 -6.42 10.94
CA ASP A 33 29.10 -5.21 11.08
C ASP A 33 28.23 -3.96 10.90
N ALA A 34 28.06 -3.19 11.98
CA ALA A 34 27.25 -1.96 12.01
C ALA A 34 27.80 -0.85 11.09
N THR A 35 29.07 -0.95 10.68
CA THR A 35 29.73 -0.04 9.73
C THR A 35 29.30 -0.26 8.27
N SER A 36 28.75 -1.44 7.93
CA SER A 36 28.30 -1.75 6.55
C SER A 36 27.04 -0.99 6.12
N ASN A 37 26.26 -0.44 7.06
CA ASN A 37 25.05 0.34 6.78
C ASN A 37 25.29 1.87 6.84
N ILE A 38 26.50 2.32 7.19
CA ILE A 38 26.86 3.74 7.21
C ILE A 38 26.85 4.26 5.76
N GLY A 39 25.88 5.10 5.42
CA GLY A 39 25.72 5.71 4.09
C GLY A 39 24.61 5.13 3.21
N ARG A 40 23.95 4.03 3.60
CA ARG A 40 22.75 3.55 2.87
C ARG A 40 21.51 4.35 3.29
N THR A 41 20.70 4.74 2.32
CA THR A 41 19.43 5.41 2.61
C THR A 41 18.52 4.47 3.38
N SER A 42 17.92 4.98 4.46
CA SER A 42 16.92 4.22 5.22
C SER A 42 15.83 3.73 4.27
N TYR A 43 15.34 2.50 4.49
CA TYR A 43 14.25 1.93 3.72
C TYR A 43 13.11 2.92 3.56
N TRP A 44 12.72 3.63 4.63
CA TRP A 44 11.64 4.62 4.64
C TRP A 44 11.94 5.91 3.86
N ALA A 45 13.20 6.30 3.75
CA ALA A 45 13.63 7.43 2.93
C ALA A 45 13.71 7.06 1.44
N SER A 46 13.89 5.78 1.13
CA SER A 46 13.89 5.27 -0.24
C SER A 46 12.46 5.03 -0.74
N GLN A 47 12.13 5.60 -1.91
CA GLN A 47 10.86 5.40 -2.62
C GLN A 47 9.62 5.81 -1.82
N THR A 48 9.69 6.96 -1.15
CA THR A 48 8.58 7.57 -0.39
C THR A 48 7.30 7.70 -1.21
N LEU A 49 7.41 7.97 -2.50
CA LEU A 49 6.27 8.14 -3.40
C LEU A 49 5.46 6.85 -3.59
N LEU A 50 6.11 5.72 -3.88
CA LEU A 50 5.45 4.41 -4.01
C LEU A 50 4.78 4.00 -2.70
N LYS A 51 5.44 4.23 -1.57
CA LYS A 51 4.90 3.94 -0.24
C LYS A 51 3.69 4.82 0.09
N GLY A 52 3.76 6.11 -0.22
CA GLY A 52 2.66 7.05 -0.07
C GLY A 52 1.46 6.68 -0.95
N LEU A 53 1.70 6.27 -2.20
CA LEU A 53 0.65 5.80 -3.10
C LEU A 53 -0.05 4.54 -2.57
N THR A 54 0.70 3.55 -2.10
CA THR A 54 0.10 2.34 -1.52
C THR A 54 -0.69 2.64 -0.25
N LEU A 55 -0.20 3.55 0.60
CA LEU A 55 -0.95 4.01 1.78
C LEU A 55 -2.25 4.71 1.39
N GLY A 56 -2.19 5.59 0.38
CA GLY A 56 -3.37 6.27 -0.15
C GLY A 56 -4.40 5.27 -0.69
N LEU A 57 -3.97 4.36 -1.56
CA LEU A 57 -4.82 3.32 -2.14
C LEU A 57 -5.44 2.41 -1.09
N SER A 58 -4.68 1.98 -0.07
CA SER A 58 -5.22 1.13 0.99
C SER A 58 -6.22 1.88 1.88
N SER A 59 -5.94 3.16 2.20
CA SER A 59 -6.88 4.00 2.96
C SER A 59 -8.19 4.23 2.20
N ALA A 60 -8.12 4.47 0.89
CA ALA A 60 -9.30 4.67 0.05
C ALA A 60 -10.15 3.38 -0.01
N LEU A 61 -9.50 2.23 -0.21
CA LEU A 61 -10.17 0.91 -0.17
C LEU A 61 -10.87 0.69 1.18
N PHE A 62 -10.19 0.99 2.28
CA PHE A 62 -10.76 0.85 3.61
C PHE A 62 -12.01 1.72 3.80
N VAL A 63 -11.97 2.99 3.42
CA VAL A 63 -13.13 3.89 3.53
C VAL A 63 -14.30 3.42 2.68
N VAL A 64 -14.05 2.97 1.44
CA VAL A 64 -15.11 2.44 0.57
C VAL A 64 -15.76 1.20 1.19
N LEU A 65 -14.96 0.30 1.77
CA LEU A 65 -15.48 -0.90 2.45
C LEU A 65 -16.27 -0.54 3.72
N LEU A 66 -15.84 0.48 4.47
CA LEU A 66 -16.54 0.96 5.67
C LEU A 66 -17.90 1.55 5.29
N VAL A 67 -17.95 2.41 4.27
CA VAL A 67 -19.21 2.96 3.74
C VAL A 67 -20.14 1.85 3.28
N MET A 68 -19.61 0.84 2.59
CA MET A 68 -20.36 -0.35 2.18
C MET A 68 -20.96 -1.12 3.35
N MET A 69 -20.18 -1.32 4.42
CA MET A 69 -20.66 -1.96 5.63
C MET A 69 -21.83 -1.16 6.22
N VAL A 70 -21.68 0.15 6.38
CA VAL A 70 -22.75 0.99 6.94
C VAL A 70 -24.01 0.94 6.08
N ILE A 71 -23.89 1.04 4.76
CA ILE A 71 -25.07 1.01 3.86
C ILE A 71 -25.74 -0.38 3.84
N SER A 72 -24.99 -1.46 4.00
CA SER A 72 -25.53 -2.82 3.86
C SER A 72 -26.17 -3.36 5.13
N TYR A 73 -25.75 -2.86 6.30
CA TYR A 73 -26.21 -3.33 7.61
C TYR A 73 -27.09 -2.32 8.35
N HIS A 74 -27.53 -1.27 7.66
CA HIS A 74 -28.41 -0.23 8.18
C HIS A 74 -29.68 -0.16 7.33
#